data_AF-A0A969U7E3-F1
#
_entry.id   AF-A0A969U7E3-F1
#
_cell.length_a   1.000
_cell.length_b   1.000
_cell.length_c   1.000
_cell.angle_alpha   90.00
_cell.angle_beta   90.00
_cell.angle_gamma   90.00
#
_symmetry.space_group_name_H-M   'P 1'
#
loop_
_entity.id
_entity.type
_entity.pdbx_description
1 polymer ?
#
loop_
_entity_poly.entity_id
_entity_poly.type
_entity_poly.pdbx_seq_one_letter_code
_entity_poly.pdbx_strand_id
1 'polypeptide(L)'
;FTQPECQQLVDLPCDREPEITAYRDYVSQLIYQHTGHAASLLSVDPQPPWSNDREIPESVITRTAEEGLNIDRSQWENLTTIQRFALIKLTRSQHENNNFLPALKEFGLLN
;
A
#
# COMPACT_ATOMS: atom_id res chain seq x y z
N PHE A 1 9.42 11.43 16.50
CA PHE A 1 10.57 11.63 15.60
C PHE A 1 10.75 13.11 15.31
N THR A 2 11.99 13.55 15.20
CA THR A 2 12.40 14.90 14.81
C THR A 2 12.31 15.09 13.30
N GLN A 3 12.31 16.33 12.82
CA GLN A 3 12.27 16.61 11.38
C GLN A 3 13.44 15.95 10.61
N PRO A 4 14.71 15.98 11.10
CA PRO A 4 15.81 15.28 10.43
C PRO A 4 15.61 13.75 10.35
N GLU A 5 15.10 13.13 11.43
CA GLU A 5 14.82 11.69 11.43
C GLU A 5 13.74 11.33 10.40
N CYS A 6 12.66 12.13 10.35
CA CYS A 6 11.62 11.97 9.35
C CYS A 6 12.16 12.14 7.92
N GLN A 7 13.03 13.13 7.70
CA GLN A 7 13.64 13.36 6.39
C GLN A 7 14.52 12.17 5.97
N GLN A 8 15.32 11.64 6.90
CA GLN A 8 16.13 10.46 6.62
C GLN A 8 15.29 9.22 6.28
N LEU A 9 14.12 9.04 6.92
CA LEU A 9 13.18 7.98 6.56
C LEU A 9 12.61 8.16 5.14
N VAL A 10 12.47 9.38 4.66
CA VAL A 10 12.03 9.65 3.28
C VAL A 10 13.15 9.38 2.28
N ASP A 11 14.39 9.69 2.64
CA ASP A 11 15.53 9.67 1.70
C ASP A 11 16.24 8.30 1.62
N LEU A 12 16.07 7.43 2.62
CA LEU A 12 16.69 6.10 2.62
C LEU A 12 16.13 5.24 1.48
N PRO A 13 17.00 4.62 0.65
CA PRO A 13 16.53 3.71 -0.38
C PRO A 13 15.93 2.44 0.24
N CYS A 14 14.98 1.83 -0.45
CA CYS A 14 14.31 0.62 0.03
C CYS A 14 13.81 -0.29 -1.11
N ASP A 15 14.44 -0.22 -2.28
CA ASP A 15 14.00 -0.95 -3.48
C ASP A 15 14.64 -2.35 -3.56
N ARG A 16 15.81 -2.54 -2.96
CA ARG A 16 16.58 -3.80 -3.00
C ARG A 16 16.74 -4.41 -1.61
N GLU A 17 16.86 -5.73 -1.54
CA GLU A 17 17.05 -6.49 -0.28
C GLU A 17 18.06 -5.88 0.73
N PRO A 18 19.29 -5.49 0.36
CA PRO A 18 20.21 -4.86 1.30
C PRO A 18 19.72 -3.49 1.80
N GLU A 19 19.02 -2.73 0.95
CA GLU A 19 18.45 -1.43 1.29
C GLU A 19 17.25 -1.59 2.22
N ILE A 20 16.36 -2.54 1.93
CA ILE A 20 15.22 -2.91 2.77
C ILE A 20 15.69 -3.32 4.17
N THR A 21 16.77 -4.10 4.24
CA THR A 21 17.35 -4.52 5.53
C THR A 21 17.91 -3.32 6.29
N ALA A 22 18.71 -2.46 5.63
CA ALA A 22 19.25 -1.26 6.26
C ALA A 22 18.16 -0.29 6.73
N TYR A 23 17.10 -0.11 5.93
CA TYR A 23 15.94 0.69 6.27
C TYR A 23 15.23 0.13 7.52
N ARG A 24 14.99 -1.18 7.56
CA ARG A 24 14.36 -1.87 8.70
C ARG A 24 15.17 -1.68 9.98
N ASP A 25 16.48 -1.85 9.91
CA ASP A 25 17.36 -1.70 11.07
C ASP A 25 17.35 -0.26 11.59
N TYR A 26 17.39 0.71 10.68
CA TYR A 26 17.32 2.13 11.04
C TYR A 26 16.00 2.50 11.74
N VAL A 27 14.84 2.12 11.17
CA VAL A 27 13.53 2.35 11.80
C VAL A 27 13.46 1.66 13.17
N SER A 28 13.95 0.43 13.28
CA SER A 28 13.92 -0.34 14.53
C SER A 28 14.76 0.34 15.61
N GLN A 29 15.93 0.87 15.25
CA GLN A 29 16.79 1.65 16.14
C GLN A 29 16.10 2.94 16.60
N LEU A 30 15.47 3.68 15.68
CA LEU A 30 14.71 4.89 16.04
C LEU A 30 13.57 4.57 17.01
N ILE A 31 12.80 3.51 16.76
CA ILE A 31 11.72 3.08 17.66
C ILE A 31 12.27 2.80 19.06
N TYR A 32 13.37 2.05 19.16
CA TYR A 32 13.99 1.75 20.44
C TYR A 32 14.50 3.02 21.15
N GLN A 33 15.18 3.92 20.44
CA GLN A 33 15.69 5.17 21.02
C GLN A 33 14.59 6.07 21.56
N HIS A 34 13.44 6.15 20.88
CA HIS A 34 12.34 7.03 21.27
C HIS A 34 11.38 6.41 22.29
N THR A 35 11.29 5.08 22.35
CA THR A 35 10.28 4.38 23.16
C THR A 35 10.85 3.46 24.24
N GLY A 36 12.14 3.11 24.17
CA GLY A 36 12.77 2.09 25.01
C GLY A 36 12.36 0.65 24.71
N HIS A 37 11.49 0.41 23.72
CA HIS A 37 10.97 -0.89 23.36
C HIS A 37 11.46 -1.33 21.98
N ALA A 38 11.69 -2.64 21.81
CA ALA A 38 12.01 -3.19 20.51
C ALA A 38 10.80 -3.07 19.55
N ALA A 39 11.08 -2.81 18.27
CA ALA A 39 10.03 -2.76 17.25
C ALA A 39 9.38 -4.14 17.07
N SER A 40 8.05 -4.17 17.07
CA SER A 40 7.31 -5.38 16.71
C SER A 40 7.45 -5.65 15.22
N LEU A 41 7.84 -6.87 14.85
CA LEU A 41 7.95 -7.29 13.46
C LEU A 41 6.62 -7.92 13.02
N LEU A 42 6.15 -7.51 11.84
CA LEU A 42 5.02 -8.13 11.17
C LEU A 42 5.54 -9.12 10.14
N SER A 43 4.90 -10.29 10.07
CA SER A 43 5.17 -11.26 9.01
C SER A 43 4.80 -10.66 7.66
N VAL A 44 5.71 -10.79 6.69
CA VAL A 44 5.45 -10.40 5.31
C VAL A 44 4.73 -11.56 4.62
N ASP A 45 3.57 -11.28 4.04
CA ASP A 45 2.90 -12.23 3.16
C ASP A 45 3.76 -12.41 1.89
N PRO A 46 4.19 -13.64 1.55
CA PRO A 46 4.99 -13.87 0.35
C PRO A 46 4.22 -13.65 -0.96
N GLN A 47 2.88 -13.65 -0.92
CA GLN A 47 2.03 -13.49 -2.09
C GLN A 47 0.86 -12.54 -1.80
N PRO A 48 1.15 -11.27 -1.48
CA PRO A 48 0.11 -10.35 -1.10
C PRO A 48 -0.86 -10.10 -2.26
N PRO A 49 -2.16 -9.84 -2.01
CA PRO A 49 -3.14 -9.71 -3.09
C PRO A 49 -2.81 -8.63 -4.15
N TRP A 50 -2.10 -7.56 -3.77
CA TRP A 50 -1.70 -6.49 -4.70
C TRP A 50 -0.56 -6.88 -5.66
N SER A 51 0.18 -7.97 -5.40
CA SER A 51 1.16 -8.52 -6.33
C SER A 51 0.54 -9.41 -7.41
N ASN A 52 -0.73 -9.78 -7.28
CA ASN A 52 -1.45 -10.58 -8.26
C ASN A 52 -2.19 -9.68 -9.27
N ASP A 53 -1.69 -9.60 -10.49
CA ASP A 53 -2.28 -8.87 -11.61
C ASP A 53 -3.33 -9.68 -12.38
N ARG A 54 -3.50 -10.97 -12.05
CA ARG A 54 -4.40 -11.90 -12.75
C ARG A 54 -5.78 -12.01 -12.11
N GLU A 55 -5.91 -11.58 -10.87
CA GLU A 55 -7.13 -11.73 -10.07
C GLU A 55 -7.44 -10.43 -9.34
N ILE A 56 -8.65 -9.94 -9.53
CA ILE A 56 -9.16 -8.77 -8.81
C ILE A 56 -9.70 -9.26 -7.47
N PRO A 57 -9.20 -8.75 -6.33
CA PRO A 57 -9.74 -9.14 -5.02
C PRO A 57 -11.23 -8.80 -4.90
N GLU A 58 -11.99 -9.71 -4.28
CA GLU A 58 -13.45 -9.56 -4.09
C GLU A 58 -13.82 -8.22 -3.44
N SER A 59 -13.01 -7.75 -2.48
CA SER A 59 -13.27 -6.47 -1.82
C SER A 59 -13.26 -5.29 -2.79
N VAL A 60 -12.40 -5.33 -3.83
CA VAL A 60 -12.34 -4.31 -4.88
C VAL A 60 -13.55 -4.45 -5.81
N ILE A 61 -13.90 -5.67 -6.21
CA ILE A 61 -15.10 -5.93 -7.04
C ILE A 61 -16.36 -5.38 -6.36
N THR A 62 -16.59 -5.77 -5.10
CA THR A 62 -17.75 -5.34 -4.32
C THR A 62 -17.77 -3.82 -4.18
N ARG A 63 -16.64 -3.22 -3.81
CA ARG A 63 -16.59 -1.76 -3.63
C ARG A 63 -16.81 -1.00 -4.93
N THR A 64 -16.26 -1.47 -6.04
CA THR A 64 -16.52 -0.86 -7.36
C THR A 64 -18.00 -0.98 -7.76
N ALA A 65 -18.63 -2.12 -7.48
CA ALA A 65 -20.06 -2.33 -7.75
C ALA A 65 -20.97 -1.43 -6.89
N GLU A 66 -20.62 -1.17 -5.63
CA GLU A 66 -21.34 -0.22 -4.76
C GLU A 66 -21.37 1.20 -5.34
N GLU A 67 -20.33 1.59 -6.08
CA GLU A 67 -20.25 2.88 -6.79
C GLU A 67 -20.94 2.83 -8.17
N GLY A 68 -21.59 1.72 -8.54
CA GLY A 68 -22.27 1.53 -9.84
C GLY A 68 -21.32 1.30 -11.01
N LEU A 69 -20.07 0.89 -10.74
CA LEU A 69 -19.01 0.73 -11.72
C LEU A 69 -18.61 -0.74 -11.87
N ASN A 70 -17.77 -1.03 -12.86
CA ASN A 70 -17.10 -2.31 -13.01
C ASN A 70 -15.66 -2.10 -13.50
N ILE A 71 -14.72 -2.90 -13.00
CA ILE A 71 -13.33 -2.94 -13.47
C ILE A 71 -13.13 -4.29 -14.14
N ASP A 72 -12.66 -4.27 -15.38
CA ASP A 72 -12.31 -5.51 -16.08
C ASP A 72 -10.88 -5.99 -15.72
N ARG A 73 -10.60 -7.24 -16.09
CA ARG A 73 -9.30 -7.86 -15.82
C ARG A 73 -8.14 -7.14 -16.51
N SER A 74 -8.35 -6.64 -17.73
CA SER A 74 -7.29 -5.95 -18.47
C SER A 74 -6.93 -4.61 -17.84
N GLN A 75 -7.92 -3.89 -17.31
CA GLN A 75 -7.73 -2.68 -16.54
C GLN A 75 -6.94 -2.96 -15.25
N TRP A 76 -7.27 -4.04 -14.53
CA TRP A 76 -6.54 -4.45 -13.33
C TRP A 76 -5.10 -4.87 -13.59
N GLU A 77 -4.87 -5.62 -14.68
CA GLU A 77 -3.55 -6.09 -15.10
C GLU A 77 -2.61 -4.91 -15.41
N ASN A 78 -3.15 -3.86 -16.03
CA ASN A 78 -2.40 -2.65 -16.39
C ASN A 78 -2.05 -1.74 -15.19
N LEU A 79 -2.60 -1.97 -14.00
CA LEU A 79 -2.23 -1.20 -12.81
C LEU A 79 -0.81 -1.55 -12.36
N THR A 80 -0.13 -0.58 -11.76
CA THR A 80 1.09 -0.85 -11.00
C THR A 80 0.78 -1.56 -9.69
N THR A 81 1.76 -2.25 -9.12
CA THR A 81 1.63 -2.90 -7.81
C THR A 81 1.16 -1.94 -6.70
N ILE A 82 1.63 -0.69 -6.71
CA ILE A 82 1.23 0.31 -5.71
C ILE A 82 -0.20 0.80 -5.91
N GLN A 83 -0.68 0.91 -7.16
CA GLN A 83 -2.07 1.26 -7.45
C GLN A 83 -3.02 0.14 -7.02
N ARG A 84 -2.69 -1.13 -7.29
CA ARG A 84 -3.45 -2.29 -6.78
C ARG A 84 -3.51 -2.27 -5.25
N PHE A 85 -2.37 -2.05 -4.58
CA PHE A 85 -2.31 -1.91 -3.12
C PHE A 85 -3.23 -0.79 -2.62
N ALA A 86 -3.18 0.39 -3.25
CA ALA A 86 -4.01 1.53 -2.88
C ALA A 86 -5.50 1.19 -2.99
N LEU A 87 -5.95 0.61 -4.11
CA LEU A 87 -7.35 0.21 -4.28
C LEU A 87 -7.79 -0.78 -3.20
N ILE A 88 -7.03 -1.86 -2.97
CA ILE A 88 -7.34 -2.87 -1.94
C ILE A 88 -7.40 -2.26 -0.54
N LYS A 89 -6.46 -1.35 -0.21
CA LYS A 89 -6.47 -0.65 1.07
C LYS A 89 -7.73 0.21 1.22
N LEU A 90 -8.12 0.91 0.15
CA LEU A 90 -9.25 1.82 0.16
C LEU A 90 -10.61 1.09 0.32
N THR A 91 -10.70 -0.21 0.02
CA THR A 91 -11.93 -0.98 0.29
C THR A 91 -12.12 -1.32 1.77
N ARG A 92 -11.06 -1.26 2.60
CA ARG A 92 -11.08 -1.75 3.99
C ARG A 92 -11.49 -0.69 5.02
N SER A 93 -11.51 0.59 4.66
CA SER A 93 -11.85 1.66 5.60
C SER A 93 -13.37 1.85 5.69
N GLN A 94 -13.96 1.51 6.83
CA GLN A 94 -15.42 1.55 7.09
C GLN A 94 -16.02 2.97 7.16
N HIS A 95 -15.20 4.02 7.26
CA HIS A 95 -15.66 5.41 7.21
C HIS A 95 -15.44 5.97 5.80
N GLU A 96 -16.51 6.52 5.21
CA GLU A 96 -16.60 7.20 3.91
C GLU A 96 -15.24 7.41 3.23
N ASN A 97 -14.77 6.36 2.54
CA ASN A 97 -13.49 6.43 1.86
C ASN A 97 -13.69 7.19 0.54
N ASN A 98 -13.87 8.51 0.67
CA ASN A 98 -14.06 9.46 -0.42
C ASN A 98 -12.92 9.45 -1.43
N ASN A 99 -11.84 8.71 -1.16
CA ASN A 99 -10.68 8.54 -2.02
C ASN A 99 -10.78 7.34 -2.97
N PHE A 100 -11.74 6.41 -2.80
CA PHE A 100 -11.84 5.26 -3.71
C PHE A 100 -12.18 5.70 -5.14
N LEU A 101 -13.26 6.49 -5.31
CA LEU A 101 -13.64 7.05 -6.61
C LEU A 101 -12.55 7.94 -7.24
N PRO A 102 -11.96 8.92 -6.52
CA PRO A 102 -10.81 9.68 -7.03
C PRO A 102 -9.65 8.81 -7.48
N ALA A 103 -9.31 7.76 -6.73
CA ALA A 103 -8.24 6.83 -7.10
C ALA A 103 -8.58 6.09 -8.41
N LEU A 104 -9.81 5.61 -8.58
CA LEU A 104 -10.23 4.99 -9.84
C LEU A 104 -10.06 5.95 -11.02
N LYS A 105 -10.41 7.22 -10.85
CA LYS A 105 -10.23 8.25 -11.89
C LYS A 105 -8.76 8.52 -12.18
N GLU A 106 -7.96 8.74 -11.14
CA GLU A 106 -6.52 9.01 -11.27
C GLU A 106 -5.78 7.86 -11.94
N PHE A 107 -6.21 6.62 -11.71
CA PHE A 107 -5.62 5.42 -12.28
C PHE A 107 -6.16 5.08 -13.69
N GLY A 108 -7.03 5.92 -14.25
CA GLY A 108 -7.58 5.73 -15.60
C GLY A 108 -8.59 4.58 -15.71
N LEU A 109 -9.24 4.21 -14.61
CA LEU A 109 -10.27 3.16 -14.57
C LEU A 109 -11.67 3.70 -14.84
N LEU A 110 -11.85 5.03 -14.78
CA LEU A 110 -13.07 5.74 -15.12
C LEU A 110 -12.80 6.57 -16.37
N ASN A 111 -13.57 6.32 -17.44
CA ASN A 111 -13.62 7.18 -18.61
C ASN A 111 -14.54 8.38 -18.36
#